data_AF-A0A975W7K6-F1
#
_entry.id   AF-A0A975W7K6-F1
#
_cell.length_a   1.000
_cell.length_b   1.000
_cell.length_c   1.000
_cell.angle_alpha   90.00
_cell.angle_beta   90.00
_cell.angle_gamma   90.00
#
_symmetry.space_group_name_H-M   'P 1'
#
loop_
_entity.id
_entity.type
_entity.pdbx_description
1 polymer ?
#
loop_
_entity_poly.entity_id
_entity_poly.type
_entity_poly.pdbx_seq_one_letter_code
_entity_poly.pdbx_strand_id
1 'polypeptide(L)'
;MKTGYRLPDVTFHTRVRDDSLEGPNPFRWEDKTTADYFAGKRVILFSLPGAFTPTCSTYQLPGFEKNAETFANHGIDAIYCMSVNDSFVMNKWAQDQKLETVTVIPDGSGEFSRKIGMLVAKDNLGFGMRSWRYAAIVKDGVIEAWFEEPGLADNHGEDPYGVSSPETVLEYLAEDAKGVAAE
;
A
#
# COMPACT_ATOMS: atom_id res chain seq x y z
N MET A 1 -3.52 12.34 6.34
CA MET A 1 -2.85 12.14 7.65
C MET A 1 -1.66 13.10 7.81
N LYS A 2 -1.07 13.24 8.99
CA LYS A 2 0.08 14.13 9.24
C LYS A 2 1.31 13.34 9.67
N THR A 3 2.50 13.84 9.34
CA THR A 3 3.78 13.34 9.86
C THR A 3 3.77 13.27 11.39
N GLY A 4 4.42 12.24 11.94
CA GLY A 4 4.50 11.96 13.38
C GLY A 4 3.33 11.15 13.93
N TYR A 5 2.30 10.85 13.13
CA TYR A 5 1.19 10.00 13.56
C TYR A 5 1.59 8.51 13.55
N ARG A 6 1.30 7.78 14.63
CA ARG A 6 1.51 6.33 14.71
C ARG A 6 0.36 5.58 14.05
N LEU A 7 0.67 4.67 13.14
CA LEU A 7 -0.32 3.84 12.45
C LEU A 7 -1.21 3.09 13.46
N PRO A 8 -2.50 2.89 13.14
CA PRO A 8 -3.39 2.15 14.00
C PRO A 8 -3.03 0.67 14.08
N ASP A 9 -3.25 0.07 15.25
CA ASP A 9 -3.18 -1.38 15.41
C ASP A 9 -4.38 -2.04 14.71
N VAL A 10 -4.06 -2.92 13.76
CA VAL A 10 -5.01 -3.71 12.97
C VAL A 10 -4.41 -5.11 12.76
N THR A 11 -5.27 -6.12 12.69
CA THR A 11 -4.91 -7.47 12.27
C THR A 11 -5.48 -7.73 10.89
N PHE A 12 -4.60 -8.01 9.93
CA PHE A 12 -4.93 -8.39 8.57
C PHE A 12 -5.01 -9.91 8.48
N HIS A 13 -6.16 -10.43 8.05
CA HIS A 13 -6.34 -11.86 7.80
C HIS A 13 -5.80 -12.22 6.42
N THR A 14 -4.57 -12.72 6.38
CA THR A 14 -3.86 -13.00 5.13
C THR A 14 -3.85 -14.48 4.79
N ARG A 15 -3.64 -14.77 3.50
CA ARG A 15 -3.34 -16.11 2.99
C ARG A 15 -1.92 -16.13 2.48
N VAL A 16 -1.05 -16.90 3.12
CA VAL A 16 0.38 -17.01 2.74
C VAL A 16 0.60 -18.33 2.03
N ARG A 17 1.37 -18.29 0.94
CA ARG A 17 1.73 -19.49 0.18
C ARG A 17 2.62 -20.39 1.04
N ASP A 18 2.29 -21.67 1.10
CA ASP A 18 3.02 -22.67 1.86
C ASP A 18 3.29 -23.86 0.95
N ASP A 19 4.54 -23.96 0.49
CA ASP A 19 5.00 -25.00 -0.43
C ASP A 19 4.97 -26.42 0.16
N SER A 20 4.77 -26.55 1.48
CA SER A 20 4.56 -27.86 2.10
C SER A 20 3.13 -28.39 1.93
N LEU A 21 2.18 -27.54 1.52
CA LEU A 21 0.80 -27.94 1.27
C LEU A 21 0.64 -28.47 -0.16
N GLU A 22 0.08 -29.66 -0.26
CA GLU A 22 -0.27 -30.26 -1.56
C GLU A 22 -1.61 -29.72 -2.09
N GLY A 23 -1.80 -29.80 -3.42
CA GLY A 23 -3.07 -29.50 -4.07
C GLY A 23 -3.16 -28.10 -4.73
N PRO A 24 -4.34 -27.75 -5.28
CA PRO A 24 -4.50 -26.59 -6.15
C PRO A 24 -4.49 -25.23 -5.41
N ASN A 25 -4.52 -25.25 -4.07
CA ASN A 25 -4.54 -24.05 -3.24
C ASN A 25 -3.54 -24.16 -2.07
N PRO A 26 -2.23 -24.09 -2.35
CA PRO A 26 -1.17 -24.25 -1.34
C PRO A 26 -1.02 -22.95 -0.51
N PHE A 27 -2.10 -22.50 0.10
CA PHE A 27 -2.14 -21.30 0.95
C PHE A 27 -2.74 -21.65 2.31
N ARG A 28 -2.09 -21.19 3.37
CA ARG A 28 -2.62 -21.25 4.75
C ARG A 28 -3.07 -19.87 5.22
N TRP A 29 -3.93 -19.85 6.24
CA TRP A 29 -4.29 -18.60 6.90
C TRP A 29 -3.13 -18.15 7.80
N GLU A 30 -2.88 -16.86 7.82
CA GLU A 30 -1.93 -16.23 8.73
C GLU A 30 -2.40 -14.82 9.05
N ASP A 31 -2.56 -14.55 10.34
CA ASP A 31 -2.84 -13.19 10.80
C ASP A 31 -1.53 -12.41 10.84
N LYS A 32 -1.53 -11.24 10.19
CA LYS A 32 -0.43 -10.28 10.23
C LYS A 32 -0.93 -8.99 10.85
N THR A 33 -0.18 -8.45 11.79
CA THR A 33 -0.52 -7.21 12.49
C THR A 33 0.13 -6.00 11.83
N THR A 34 -0.34 -4.79 12.15
CA THR A 34 0.38 -3.54 11.82
C THR A 34 1.86 -3.63 12.26
N ALA A 35 2.15 -4.18 13.44
CA ALA A 35 3.53 -4.31 13.91
C ALA A 35 4.38 -5.24 13.01
N ASP A 36 3.83 -6.37 12.54
CA ASP A 36 4.57 -7.30 11.67
C ASP A 36 5.04 -6.63 10.37
N TYR A 37 4.23 -5.72 9.84
CA TYR A 37 4.57 -4.96 8.64
C TYR A 37 5.49 -3.77 8.94
N PHE A 38 5.24 -2.99 10.00
CA PHE A 38 5.80 -1.64 10.13
C PHE A 38 6.80 -1.42 11.27
N ALA A 39 6.87 -2.31 12.28
CA ALA A 39 7.76 -2.12 13.43
C ALA A 39 9.23 -2.34 13.06
N GLY A 40 10.11 -1.45 13.53
CA GLY A 40 11.56 -1.53 13.31
C GLY A 40 12.02 -1.36 11.87
N LYS A 41 11.14 -0.94 10.94
CA LYS A 41 11.43 -0.78 9.52
C LYS A 41 11.12 0.64 9.05
N ARG A 42 11.75 1.08 7.97
CA ARG A 42 11.33 2.22 7.14
C ARG A 42 10.75 1.68 5.84
N VAL A 43 9.46 1.84 5.63
CA VAL A 43 8.74 1.20 4.51
C VAL A 43 7.93 2.21 3.73
N ILE A 44 7.68 1.89 2.46
CA ILE A 44 6.66 2.58 1.67
C ILE A 44 5.36 1.81 1.81
N LEU A 45 4.29 2.52 2.17
CA LEU A 45 2.91 2.03 2.09
C LEU A 45 2.18 2.86 1.05
N PHE A 46 1.66 2.22 0.00
CA PHE A 46 0.71 2.88 -0.89
C PHE A 46 -0.61 2.11 -0.93
N SER A 47 -1.69 2.86 -1.05
CA SER A 47 -3.03 2.32 -1.15
C SER A 47 -3.76 2.82 -2.38
N LEU A 48 -4.71 2.02 -2.82
CA LEU A 48 -5.43 2.22 -4.07
C LEU A 48 -6.88 1.73 -3.96
N PRO A 49 -7.77 2.17 -4.86
CA PRO A 49 -9.20 1.84 -4.78
C PRO A 49 -9.54 0.36 -4.95
N GLY A 50 -8.76 -0.41 -5.70
CA GLY A 50 -9.10 -1.81 -5.94
C GLY A 50 -8.14 -2.55 -6.85
N ALA A 51 -7.88 -3.81 -6.52
CA ALA A 51 -7.22 -4.78 -7.39
C ALA A 51 -7.94 -4.88 -8.76
N PHE A 52 -7.19 -5.18 -9.82
CA PHE A 52 -7.66 -5.30 -11.22
C PHE A 52 -8.25 -4.04 -11.87
N THR A 53 -8.28 -2.89 -11.19
CA THR A 53 -8.74 -1.64 -11.80
C THR A 53 -7.66 -1.01 -12.69
N PRO A 54 -8.01 -0.22 -13.74
CA PRO A 54 -7.07 0.21 -14.78
C PRO A 54 -5.84 0.98 -14.25
N THR A 55 -6.04 2.12 -13.58
CA THR A 55 -4.93 2.96 -13.11
C THR A 55 -4.00 2.22 -12.14
N CYS A 56 -4.60 1.39 -11.28
CA CYS A 56 -3.89 0.60 -10.28
C CYS A 56 -3.00 -0.47 -10.92
N SER A 57 -3.52 -1.18 -11.93
CA SER A 57 -2.85 -2.30 -12.60
C SER A 57 -1.92 -1.89 -13.73
N THR A 58 -2.09 -0.69 -14.28
CA THR A 58 -1.29 -0.21 -15.42
C THR A 58 -0.17 0.73 -14.99
N TYR A 59 -0.36 1.52 -13.93
CA TYR A 59 0.57 2.59 -13.57
C TYR A 59 1.11 2.48 -12.15
N GLN A 60 0.25 2.56 -11.12
CA GLN A 60 0.72 2.76 -9.75
C GLN A 60 1.53 1.57 -9.22
N LEU A 61 0.93 0.37 -9.15
CA LEU A 61 1.61 -0.81 -8.62
C LEU A 61 2.84 -1.19 -9.47
N PRO A 62 2.76 -1.27 -10.83
CA PRO A 62 3.94 -1.54 -11.65
C PRO A 62 5.05 -0.49 -11.49
N GLY A 63 4.70 0.77 -11.27
CA GLY A 63 5.66 1.85 -11.04
C GLY A 63 6.46 1.65 -9.74
N PHE A 64 5.80 1.27 -8.65
CA PHE A 64 6.50 0.94 -7.40
C PHE A 64 7.36 -0.32 -7.52
N GLU A 65 6.87 -1.36 -8.20
CA GLU A 65 7.62 -2.59 -8.45
C GLU A 65 8.90 -2.33 -9.24
N LYS A 66 8.80 -1.56 -10.33
CA LYS A 66 9.94 -1.23 -11.20
C LYS A 66 11.03 -0.42 -10.48
N ASN A 67 10.65 0.43 -9.52
CA ASN A 67 11.57 1.30 -8.80
C ASN A 67 12.02 0.69 -7.45
N ALA A 68 11.68 -0.57 -7.16
CA ALA A 68 11.92 -1.17 -5.85
C ALA A 68 13.40 -1.17 -5.43
N GLU A 69 14.32 -1.46 -6.35
CA GLU A 69 15.76 -1.38 -6.10
C GLU A 69 16.21 0.05 -5.78
N THR A 70 15.68 1.05 -6.49
CA THR A 70 15.99 2.46 -6.21
C THR A 70 15.49 2.86 -4.83
N PHE A 71 14.27 2.47 -4.44
CA PHE A 71 13.77 2.69 -3.08
C PHE A 71 14.65 2.02 -2.02
N ALA A 72 15.10 0.78 -2.26
CA ALA A 72 16.01 0.09 -1.35
C ALA A 72 17.34 0.84 -1.17
N ASN A 73 17.90 1.41 -2.25
CA ASN A 73 19.10 2.25 -2.19
C ASN A 73 18.90 3.54 -1.37
N HIS A 74 17.65 3.99 -1.19
CA HIS A 74 17.27 5.09 -0.29
C HIS A 74 16.94 4.62 1.14
N GLY A 75 17.25 3.37 1.49
CA GLY A 75 17.04 2.83 2.83
C GLY A 75 15.58 2.47 3.14
N ILE A 76 14.80 2.12 2.12
CA ILE A 76 13.46 1.53 2.30
C ILE A 76 13.60 0.01 2.41
N ASP A 77 13.14 -0.55 3.53
CA ASP A 77 13.23 -1.98 3.84
C ASP A 77 12.18 -2.82 3.10
N ALA A 78 11.01 -2.24 2.83
CA ALA A 78 9.91 -2.92 2.16
C ALA A 78 8.92 -1.95 1.50
N ILE A 79 8.19 -2.46 0.52
CA ILE A 79 7.12 -1.73 -0.16
C ILE A 79 5.83 -2.54 -0.05
N TYR A 80 4.78 -1.91 0.46
CA TYR A 80 3.48 -2.52 0.70
C TYR A 80 2.38 -1.86 -0.13
N CYS A 81 1.64 -2.68 -0.87
CA CYS A 81 0.46 -2.30 -1.63
C CYS A 81 -0.81 -2.72 -0.88
N MET A 82 -1.59 -1.77 -0.39
CA MET A 82 -2.82 -2.05 0.37
C MET A 82 -4.08 -1.72 -0.44
N SER A 83 -5.07 -2.60 -0.38
CA SER A 83 -6.40 -2.33 -0.93
C SER A 83 -7.50 -2.92 -0.07
N VAL A 84 -8.71 -2.34 -0.17
CA VAL A 84 -9.93 -2.89 0.42
C VAL A 84 -10.44 -4.04 -0.46
N ASN A 85 -9.70 -5.14 -0.41
CA ASN A 85 -9.96 -6.42 -1.07
C ASN A 85 -9.52 -7.54 -0.13
N ASP A 86 -10.17 -8.70 -0.21
CA ASP A 86 -9.76 -9.87 0.54
C ASP A 86 -8.44 -10.47 0.02
N SER A 87 -7.85 -11.37 0.83
CA SER A 87 -6.55 -11.97 0.51
C SER A 87 -6.56 -12.86 -0.73
N PHE A 88 -7.69 -13.45 -1.12
CA PHE A 88 -7.73 -14.28 -2.33
C PHE A 88 -7.58 -13.42 -3.56
N VAL A 89 -8.34 -12.33 -3.63
CA VAL A 89 -8.27 -11.34 -4.71
C VAL A 89 -6.88 -10.71 -4.77
N MET A 90 -6.35 -10.24 -3.63
CA MET A 90 -5.03 -9.60 -3.58
C MET A 90 -3.91 -10.55 -4.01
N ASN A 91 -3.93 -11.82 -3.59
CA ASN A 91 -2.93 -12.81 -4.00
C ASN A 91 -3.00 -13.11 -5.49
N LYS A 92 -4.21 -13.27 -6.04
CA LYS A 92 -4.36 -13.56 -7.46
C LYS A 92 -3.94 -12.37 -8.32
N TRP A 93 -4.22 -11.15 -7.86
CA TRP A 93 -3.79 -9.93 -8.51
C TRP A 93 -2.27 -9.77 -8.46
N ALA A 94 -1.62 -10.02 -7.31
CA ALA A 94 -0.17 -9.99 -7.21
C ALA A 94 0.52 -10.96 -8.19
N GLN A 95 -0.04 -12.17 -8.35
CA GLN A 95 0.45 -13.13 -9.35
C GLN A 95 0.25 -12.64 -10.79
N ASP A 96 -0.91 -12.05 -11.09
CA ASP A 96 -1.22 -11.49 -12.42
C ASP A 96 -0.27 -10.34 -12.78
N GLN A 97 0.04 -9.49 -11.80
CA GLN A 97 0.99 -8.38 -11.90
C GLN A 97 2.45 -8.84 -11.89
N LYS A 98 2.71 -10.12 -11.63
CA LYS A 98 4.04 -10.73 -11.55
C LYS A 98 4.96 -10.01 -10.57
N LEU A 99 4.43 -9.67 -9.40
CA LEU A 99 5.21 -8.98 -8.36
C LEU A 99 6.31 -9.90 -7.82
N GLU A 100 7.50 -9.36 -7.70
CA GLU A 100 8.67 -10.01 -7.09
C GLU A 100 9.04 -9.33 -5.77
N THR A 101 8.87 -8.01 -5.67
CA THR A 101 9.32 -7.22 -4.51
C THR A 101 8.17 -6.61 -3.70
N VAL A 102 7.18 -6.01 -4.35
CA VAL A 102 6.04 -5.38 -3.64
C VAL A 102 5.17 -6.47 -3.00
N THR A 103 4.93 -6.33 -1.70
CA THR A 103 4.03 -7.22 -0.96
C THR A 103 2.65 -6.60 -0.84
N VAL A 104 1.60 -7.39 -1.08
CA VAL A 104 0.21 -6.94 -0.95
C VAL A 104 -0.33 -7.10 0.47
N ILE A 105 -1.12 -6.14 0.95
CA ILE A 105 -1.84 -6.18 2.23
C ILE A 105 -3.36 -6.16 1.96
N PRO A 106 -4.10 -7.22 2.32
CA PRO A 106 -5.54 -7.26 2.14
C PRO A 106 -6.27 -6.60 3.32
N ASP A 107 -6.58 -5.32 3.22
CA ASP A 107 -7.47 -4.63 4.17
C ASP A 107 -8.94 -4.96 3.85
N GLY A 108 -9.28 -6.26 3.80
CA GLY A 108 -10.54 -6.75 3.22
C GLY A 108 -11.81 -6.24 3.92
N SER A 109 -11.71 -5.82 5.19
CA SER A 109 -12.81 -5.21 5.93
C SER A 109 -12.79 -3.67 5.90
N GLY A 110 -11.75 -3.08 5.28
CA GLY A 110 -11.51 -1.63 5.26
C GLY A 110 -11.20 -1.05 6.64
N GLU A 111 -10.74 -1.87 7.60
CA GLU A 111 -10.55 -1.44 8.99
C GLU A 111 -9.39 -0.46 9.09
N PHE A 112 -8.27 -0.78 8.44
CA PHE A 112 -7.11 0.10 8.43
C PHE A 112 -7.44 1.40 7.71
N SER A 113 -7.96 1.32 6.47
CA SER A 113 -8.38 2.48 5.68
C SER A 113 -9.36 3.36 6.47
N ARG A 114 -10.30 2.78 7.22
CA ARG A 114 -11.24 3.54 8.06
C ARG A 114 -10.52 4.27 9.20
N LYS A 115 -9.66 3.58 9.93
CA LYS A 115 -8.95 4.13 11.10
C LYS A 115 -7.99 5.28 10.73
N ILE A 116 -7.45 5.29 9.51
CA ILE A 116 -6.62 6.39 9.00
C ILE A 116 -7.40 7.47 8.23
N GLY A 117 -8.74 7.35 8.17
CA GLY A 117 -9.61 8.32 7.50
C GLY A 117 -9.59 8.26 5.98
N MET A 118 -9.08 7.18 5.38
CA MET A 118 -8.95 7.00 3.92
C MET A 118 -10.05 6.11 3.34
N LEU A 119 -11.04 5.68 4.12
CA LEU A 119 -12.15 4.87 3.58
C LEU A 119 -13.24 5.77 2.99
N VAL A 120 -13.52 5.61 1.70
CA VAL A 120 -14.54 6.37 0.96
C VAL A 120 -15.53 5.43 0.27
N ALA A 121 -16.76 5.88 0.07
CA ALA A 121 -17.73 5.19 -0.80
C ALA A 121 -17.35 5.41 -2.27
N LYS A 122 -17.42 4.34 -3.07
CA LYS A 122 -17.31 4.37 -4.54
C LYS A 122 -18.48 3.64 -5.18
N ASP A 123 -19.69 3.89 -4.66
CA ASP A 123 -20.95 3.31 -5.12
C ASP A 123 -21.32 3.77 -6.53
N ASN A 124 -20.86 4.96 -6.93
CA ASN A 124 -20.93 5.44 -8.31
C ASN A 124 -20.28 4.50 -9.34
N LEU A 125 -19.37 3.62 -8.89
CA LEU A 125 -18.74 2.57 -9.70
C LEU A 125 -19.18 1.15 -9.29
N GLY A 126 -20.07 1.01 -8.30
CA GLY A 126 -20.49 -0.27 -7.75
C GLY A 126 -19.43 -0.98 -6.90
N PHE A 127 -18.47 -0.23 -6.33
CA PHE A 127 -17.34 -0.82 -5.60
C PHE A 127 -17.57 -0.96 -4.09
N GLY A 128 -18.59 -0.28 -3.54
CA GLY A 128 -18.77 -0.14 -2.10
C GLY A 128 -17.70 0.75 -1.47
N MET A 129 -17.39 0.50 -0.20
CA MET A 129 -16.34 1.22 0.53
C MET A 129 -14.96 0.78 0.05
N ARG A 130 -14.09 1.73 -0.32
CA ARG A 130 -12.72 1.50 -0.80
C ARG A 130 -11.74 2.47 -0.17
N SER A 131 -10.45 2.14 -0.28
CA SER A 131 -9.40 3.07 0.11
C SER A 131 -9.32 4.21 -0.90
N TRP A 132 -9.19 5.43 -0.41
CA TRP A 132 -8.70 6.56 -1.18
C TRP A 132 -7.25 6.32 -1.57
N ARG A 133 -6.82 6.88 -2.70
CA ARG A 133 -5.46 6.67 -3.20
C ARG A 133 -4.47 7.54 -2.43
N TYR A 134 -3.44 6.92 -1.89
CA TYR A 134 -2.35 7.62 -1.20
C TYR A 134 -1.06 6.79 -1.23
N ALA A 135 0.07 7.44 -0.95
CA ALA A 135 1.32 6.81 -0.56
C ALA A 135 1.83 7.43 0.75
N ALA A 136 2.69 6.72 1.45
CA ALA A 136 3.29 7.15 2.69
C ALA A 136 4.66 6.48 2.88
N ILE A 137 5.57 7.21 3.51
CA ILE A 137 6.76 6.60 4.11
C ILE A 137 6.49 6.46 5.60
N VAL A 138 6.71 5.26 6.12
CA VAL A 138 6.42 4.89 7.50
C VAL A 138 7.71 4.37 8.13
N LYS A 139 8.15 4.99 9.22
CA LYS A 139 9.34 4.61 9.97
C LYS A 139 8.95 4.16 11.38
N ASP A 140 9.20 2.90 11.70
CA ASP A 140 8.86 2.27 12.98
C ASP A 140 7.37 2.46 13.36
N GLY A 141 6.49 2.23 12.39
CA GLY A 141 5.04 2.42 12.54
C GLY A 141 4.59 3.87 12.67
N VAL A 142 5.47 4.87 12.47
CA VAL A 142 5.14 6.30 12.50
C VAL A 142 5.22 6.87 11.09
N ILE A 143 4.23 7.67 10.70
CA ILE A 143 4.21 8.35 9.39
C ILE A 143 5.36 9.37 9.35
N GLU A 144 6.28 9.17 8.42
CA GLU A 144 7.37 10.09 8.10
C GLU A 144 6.90 11.10 7.04
N ALA A 145 6.31 10.60 5.96
CA ALA A 145 5.78 11.41 4.86
C ALA A 145 4.41 10.89 4.38
N TRP A 146 3.57 11.79 3.88
CA TRP A 146 2.18 11.49 3.48
C TRP A 146 1.85 12.13 2.13
N PHE A 147 1.41 11.32 1.17
CA PHE A 147 1.19 11.67 -0.23
C PHE A 147 -0.22 11.24 -0.65
N GLU A 148 -1.22 12.01 -0.25
CA GLU A 148 -2.63 11.75 -0.54
C GLU A 148 -3.06 12.44 -1.83
N GLU A 149 -3.80 11.72 -2.67
CA GLU A 149 -4.37 12.35 -3.87
C GLU A 149 -5.39 13.43 -3.50
N PRO A 150 -5.46 14.54 -4.25
CA PRO A 150 -6.36 15.63 -3.94
C PRO A 150 -7.82 15.24 -4.15
N GLY A 151 -8.71 15.89 -3.40
CA GLY A 151 -10.14 15.79 -3.62
C GLY A 151 -10.87 14.72 -2.82
N LEU A 152 -10.23 14.08 -1.83
CA LEU A 152 -10.84 13.02 -1.00
C LEU A 152 -12.33 13.25 -0.70
N ALA A 153 -13.18 12.39 -1.28
CA ALA A 153 -14.62 12.46 -1.17
C ALA A 153 -15.26 11.12 -1.54
N ASP A 154 -16.43 10.86 -0.97
CA ASP A 154 -17.32 9.80 -1.42
C ASP A 154 -17.78 10.07 -2.84
N ASN A 155 -17.84 9.00 -3.64
CA ASN A 155 -18.32 9.00 -5.02
C ASN A 155 -17.65 10.04 -5.92
N HIS A 156 -16.37 10.32 -5.68
CA HIS A 156 -15.58 11.20 -6.55
C HIS A 156 -15.70 10.74 -8.01
N GLY A 157 -15.98 11.69 -8.92
CA GLY A 157 -16.19 11.42 -10.34
C GLY A 157 -14.92 11.23 -11.16
N GLU A 158 -13.76 11.28 -10.53
CA GLU A 158 -12.45 11.22 -11.18
C GLU A 158 -11.59 10.15 -10.50
N ASP A 159 -10.50 9.77 -11.16
CA ASP A 159 -9.51 8.82 -10.63
C ASP A 159 -8.14 9.49 -10.54
N PRO A 160 -7.93 10.39 -9.54
CA PRO A 160 -6.68 11.13 -9.43
C PRO A 160 -5.49 10.19 -9.18
N TYR A 161 -4.39 10.49 -9.86
CA TYR A 161 -3.11 9.82 -9.67
C TYR A 161 -1.97 10.77 -10.08
N GLY A 162 -1.16 11.15 -9.11
CA GLY A 162 0.01 12.01 -9.32
C GLY A 162 0.78 12.21 -8.02
N VAL A 163 0.11 12.63 -6.95
CA VAL A 163 0.76 12.91 -5.66
C VAL A 163 1.32 11.62 -5.04
N SER A 164 0.58 10.52 -5.17
CA SER A 164 0.96 9.20 -4.65
C SER A 164 1.82 8.37 -5.60
N SER A 165 2.37 9.00 -6.65
CA SER A 165 3.21 8.34 -7.64
C SER A 165 4.58 7.93 -7.05
N PRO A 166 5.22 6.87 -7.58
CA PRO A 166 6.57 6.52 -7.16
C PRO A 166 7.57 7.64 -7.45
N GLU A 167 7.36 8.44 -8.50
CA GLU A 167 8.19 9.60 -8.84
C GLU A 167 8.18 10.63 -7.71
N THR A 168 7.00 11.02 -7.20
CA THR A 168 6.89 11.96 -6.08
C THR A 168 7.51 11.42 -4.80
N VAL A 169 7.37 10.10 -4.53
CA VAL A 169 8.00 9.47 -3.36
C VAL A 169 9.53 9.46 -3.50
N LEU A 170 10.07 9.20 -4.69
CA LEU A 170 11.50 9.25 -4.96
C LEU A 170 12.07 10.66 -4.84
N GLU A 171 11.35 11.68 -5.32
CA GLU A 171 11.74 13.08 -5.17
C GLU A 171 11.92 13.45 -3.70
N TYR A 172 10.96 13.09 -2.83
CA TYR A 172 11.08 13.28 -1.39
C TYR A 172 12.33 12.57 -0.82
N LEU A 173 12.55 11.30 -1.17
CA LEU A 173 13.70 10.53 -0.66
C LEU A 173 15.05 11.11 -1.12
N ALA A 174 15.10 11.69 -2.32
CA ALA A 174 16.28 12.36 -2.84
C ALA A 174 16.57 13.69 -2.12
N GLU A 175 15.52 14.42 -1.70
CA GLU A 175 15.65 15.63 -0.89
C GLU A 175 16.07 15.31 0.56
N ASP A 176 15.45 14.31 1.18
CA ASP A 176 15.79 13.80 2.52
C ASP A 176 17.26 13.39 2.61
N ALA A 177 17.77 12.64 1.61
CA ALA A 177 19.16 12.24 1.56
C ALA A 177 20.16 13.42 1.46
N LYS A 178 19.77 14.52 0.80
CA LYS A 178 20.59 15.74 0.74
C LYS A 178 20.60 16.48 2.07
N GLY A 179 19.47 16.48 2.79
CA GLY A 179 19.36 17.05 4.12
C GLY A 179 20.30 16.38 5.11
N VAL A 180 20.31 15.04 5.13
CA VAL A 180 21.20 14.24 6.00
C VAL A 180 22.68 14.45 5.65
N ALA A 181 23.03 14.61 4.37
CA ALA A 181 24.42 14.83 3.96
C ALA A 181 24.96 16.25 4.29
N ALA A 182 24.08 17.19 4.65
CA ALA A 182 24.45 18.57 5.00
C ALA A 182 24.60 18.79 6.52
N GLU A 183 24.25 17.80 7.34
CA GLU A 183 24.41 17.77 8.81
C GLU A 183 25.69 17.07 9.24
#